data_AF-A0A6S7G2V1-F1
#
_entry.id   AF-A0A6S7G2V1-F1
#
_cell.length_a   1.000
_cell.length_b   1.000
_cell.length_c   1.000
_cell.angle_alpha   90.00
_cell.angle_beta   90.00
_cell.angle_gamma   90.00
#
_symmetry.space_group_name_H-M   'P 1'
#
loop_
_entity.id
_entity.type
_entity.pdbx_description
1 polymer ?
#
loop_
_entity_poly.entity_id
_entity_poly.type
_entity_poly.pdbx_seq_one_letter_code
_entity_poly.pdbx_strand_id
1 'polypeptide(L)'
;METLRKFTTDIHEGMVNGNKKTEDVIKRNKRKNYEGMEEELHTINNCFIKHKKMAKEMENEVDKSDKIWDEDRKRIDRLEKIVEKLQPQVDELMKKNDNLEIARITNNFGYGLAAHIYPPRTKVMFGPIFANLMLWLDESKDRPEGREGNRKWRELKKEFIWSDEHEKVFYKMLKFSKTVDHQKVDFQSAFTDREKRYVDVIRRMSEQLN
;
A
#
# COMPACT_ATOMS: atom_id res chain seq x y z
N MET A 1 25.19 13.32 -115.05
CA MET A 1 26.22 13.67 -114.05
C MET A 1 25.68 14.59 -112.95
N GLU A 2 24.88 15.61 -113.26
CA GLU A 2 24.31 16.55 -112.27
C GLU A 2 23.28 15.92 -111.30
N THR A 3 22.41 15.04 -111.80
CA THR A 3 21.39 14.33 -111.00
C THR A 3 21.98 13.37 -109.97
N LEU A 4 23.05 12.66 -110.33
CA LEU A 4 23.78 11.78 -109.43
C LEU A 4 24.48 12.56 -108.32
N ARG A 5 25.12 13.69 -108.64
CA ARG A 5 25.75 14.57 -107.64
C ARG A 5 24.73 15.11 -106.65
N LYS A 6 23.59 15.62 -107.13
CA LYS A 6 22.54 16.16 -106.26
C LYS A 6 21.97 15.08 -105.32
N PHE A 7 21.71 13.89 -105.84
CA PHE A 7 21.26 12.76 -105.04
C PHE A 7 22.26 12.35 -103.95
N THR A 8 23.56 12.30 -104.26
CA THR A 8 24.59 12.03 -103.24
C THR A 8 24.72 13.13 -102.20
N THR A 9 24.56 14.40 -102.58
CA THR A 9 24.60 15.52 -101.63
C THR A 9 23.40 15.48 -100.69
N ASP A 10 22.19 15.23 -101.22
CA ASP A 10 20.96 15.14 -100.43
C ASP A 10 21.01 13.97 -99.44
N ILE A 11 21.59 12.82 -99.84
CA ILE A 11 21.82 11.68 -98.94
C ILE A 11 22.82 12.05 -97.84
N HIS A 12 23.93 12.71 -98.20
CA HIS A 12 24.96 13.09 -97.23
C HIS A 12 24.42 14.10 -96.22
N GLU A 13 23.69 15.13 -96.66
CA GLU A 13 23.03 16.09 -95.76
C GLU A 13 21.96 15.40 -94.89
N GLY A 14 21.20 14.46 -95.44
CA GLY A 14 20.25 13.65 -94.69
C GLY A 14 20.92 12.86 -93.57
N MET A 15 22.07 12.23 -93.86
CA MET A 15 22.87 11.48 -92.87
C MET A 15 23.48 12.40 -91.81
N VAL A 16 24.03 13.56 -92.19
CA VAL A 16 24.62 14.52 -91.25
C VAL A 16 23.54 15.10 -90.33
N ASN A 17 22.36 15.45 -90.88
CA ASN A 17 21.25 15.96 -90.09
C ASN A 17 20.63 14.88 -89.20
N GLY A 18 20.57 13.63 -89.67
CA GLY A 18 20.19 12.47 -88.86
C GLY A 18 21.13 12.27 -87.67
N ASN A 19 22.45 12.31 -87.91
CA ASN A 19 23.46 12.18 -86.86
C ASN A 19 23.39 13.32 -85.82
N LYS A 20 23.24 14.57 -86.26
CA LYS A 20 23.08 15.72 -85.35
C LYS A 20 21.85 15.57 -84.44
N LYS A 21 20.70 15.16 -85.02
CA LYS A 21 19.48 14.90 -84.25
C LYS A 21 19.69 13.78 -83.23
N THR A 22 20.35 12.69 -83.62
CA THR A 22 20.67 11.58 -82.71
C THR A 22 21.57 12.04 -81.56
N GLU A 23 22.60 12.84 -81.84
CA GLU A 23 23.48 13.41 -80.82
C GLU A 23 22.74 14.32 -79.82
N ASP A 24 21.84 15.17 -80.32
CA ASP A 24 21.05 16.07 -79.46
C ASP A 24 20.07 15.31 -78.57
N VAL A 25 19.50 14.21 -79.05
CA VAL A 25 18.65 13.32 -78.25
C VAL A 25 19.48 12.61 -77.18
N ILE A 26 20.66 12.10 -77.53
CA ILE A 26 21.58 11.46 -76.56
C ILE A 26 22.00 12.46 -75.47
N LYS A 27 22.37 13.69 -75.84
CA LYS A 27 22.76 14.73 -74.88
C LYS A 27 21.61 15.13 -73.96
N ARG A 28 20.40 15.28 -74.50
CA ARG A 28 19.19 15.58 -73.69
C ARG A 28 18.86 14.46 -72.70
N ASN A 29 18.91 13.20 -73.14
CA ASN A 29 18.65 12.06 -72.25
C ASN A 29 19.71 11.93 -71.16
N LYS A 30 20.99 12.15 -71.48
CA LYS A 30 22.05 12.19 -70.46
C LYS A 30 21.82 13.30 -69.43
N ARG A 31 21.52 14.53 -69.85
CA ARG A 31 21.21 15.64 -68.93
C ARG A 31 20.02 15.33 -68.02
N LYS A 32 18.91 14.85 -68.57
CA LYS A 32 17.73 14.46 -67.77
C LYS A 32 18.04 13.37 -66.75
N ASN A 33 18.87 12.38 -67.11
CA ASN A 33 19.31 11.35 -66.16
C ASN A 33 20.17 11.94 -65.04
N TYR A 34 21.08 12.87 -65.34
CA TYR A 34 21.89 13.52 -64.31
C TYR A 34 21.05 14.42 -63.40
N GLU A 35 20.12 15.21 -63.95
CA GLU A 35 19.19 16.05 -63.18
C GLU A 35 18.31 15.19 -62.25
N GLY A 36 17.74 14.09 -62.75
CA GLY A 36 16.96 13.18 -61.91
C GLY A 36 17.78 12.51 -60.80
N MET A 37 19.04 12.14 -61.09
CA MET A 37 19.94 11.56 -60.09
C MET A 37 20.37 12.58 -59.03
N GLU A 38 20.49 13.85 -59.40
CA GLU A 38 20.80 14.96 -58.48
C GLU A 38 19.62 15.27 -57.54
N GLU A 39 18.39 15.25 -58.05
CA GLU A 39 17.16 15.36 -57.24
C GLU A 39 17.01 14.19 -56.26
N GLU A 40 17.26 12.96 -56.71
CA GLU A 40 17.25 11.76 -55.86
C GLU A 40 18.32 11.84 -54.76
N LEU A 41 19.55 12.24 -55.09
CA LEU A 41 20.62 12.46 -54.12
C LEU A 41 20.26 13.55 -53.11
N HIS A 42 19.64 14.64 -53.56
CA HIS A 42 19.23 15.71 -52.66
C HIS A 42 18.16 15.24 -51.68
N THR A 43 17.20 14.44 -52.15
CA THR A 43 16.15 13.82 -51.33
C THR A 43 16.74 12.86 -50.30
N ILE A 44 17.66 11.98 -50.73
CA ILE A 44 18.36 11.05 -49.84
C ILE A 44 19.14 11.80 -48.77
N ASN A 45 19.87 12.86 -49.14
CA ASN A 45 20.64 13.67 -48.20
C ASN A 45 19.72 14.35 -47.17
N ASN A 46 18.59 14.89 -47.61
CA ASN A 46 17.60 15.50 -46.72
C ASN A 46 16.99 14.48 -45.75
N CYS A 47 16.70 13.27 -46.23
CA CYS A 47 16.27 12.15 -45.38
C CYS A 47 17.34 11.75 -44.36
N PHE A 48 18.61 11.67 -44.78
CA PHE A 48 19.72 11.36 -43.89
C PHE A 48 19.89 12.40 -42.77
N ILE A 49 19.83 13.69 -43.11
CA ILE A 49 19.89 14.78 -42.13
C ILE A 49 18.73 14.68 -41.13
N LYS A 50 17.51 14.41 -41.63
CA LYS A 50 16.32 14.24 -40.77
C LYS A 50 16.48 13.05 -39.82
N HIS A 51 16.91 11.90 -40.31
CA HIS A 51 17.13 10.71 -39.47
C HIS A 51 18.24 10.93 -38.45
N LYS A 52 19.33 11.60 -38.84
CA LYS A 52 20.42 11.95 -37.91
C LYS A 52 19.93 12.87 -36.78
N LYS A 53 19.05 13.83 -37.09
CA LYS A 53 18.43 14.69 -36.09
C LYS A 53 17.52 13.90 -35.14
N MET A 54 16.66 13.04 -35.69
CA MET A 54 15.77 12.18 -34.91
C MET A 54 16.55 11.24 -33.98
N ALA A 55 17.65 10.62 -34.47
CA ALA A 55 18.49 9.77 -33.64
C ALA A 55 19.07 10.53 -32.43
N LYS A 56 19.52 11.77 -32.64
CA LYS A 56 20.03 12.62 -31.55
C LYS A 56 18.93 13.06 -30.57
N GLU A 57 17.73 13.33 -31.07
CA GLU A 57 16.57 13.61 -30.22
C GLU A 57 16.19 12.38 -29.38
N MET A 58 16.20 11.18 -29.96
CA MET A 58 15.95 9.93 -29.24
C MET A 58 17.02 9.65 -28.18
N GLU A 59 18.30 9.85 -28.49
CA GLU A 59 19.40 9.69 -27.53
C GLU A 59 19.23 10.62 -26.32
N ASN A 60 18.87 11.89 -26.54
CA ASN A 60 18.61 12.83 -25.46
C ASN A 60 17.39 12.42 -24.60
N GLU A 61 16.34 11.86 -25.20
CA GLU A 61 15.17 11.39 -24.46
C GLU A 61 15.45 10.11 -23.65
N VAL A 62 16.32 9.23 -24.16
CA VAL A 62 16.84 8.09 -23.41
C VAL A 62 17.64 8.58 -22.20
N ASP A 63 18.59 9.51 -22.40
CA ASP A 63 19.40 10.06 -21.31
C ASP A 63 18.56 10.76 -20.22
N LYS A 64 17.51 11.49 -20.63
CA LYS A 64 16.57 12.10 -19.69
C LYS A 64 15.79 11.04 -18.92
N SER A 65 15.32 10.02 -19.63
CA SER A 65 14.59 8.91 -19.01
C SER A 65 15.48 8.22 -17.98
N ASP A 66 16.70 7.84 -18.34
CA ASP A 66 17.65 7.17 -17.43
C ASP A 66 17.91 7.97 -16.15
N LYS A 67 18.04 9.30 -16.26
CA LYS A 67 18.16 10.18 -15.08
C LYS A 67 16.92 10.16 -14.20
N ILE A 68 15.73 10.20 -14.79
CA ILE A 68 14.46 10.12 -14.06
C ILE A 68 14.36 8.77 -13.35
N TRP A 69 14.69 7.68 -14.03
CA TRP A 69 14.69 6.33 -13.45
C TRP A 69 15.66 6.23 -12.26
N ASP A 70 16.85 6.83 -12.35
CA ASP A 70 17.81 6.88 -11.25
C ASP A 70 17.30 7.71 -10.04
N GLU A 71 16.62 8.83 -10.30
CA GLU A 71 16.01 9.66 -9.26
C GLU A 71 14.85 8.96 -8.56
N ASP A 72 13.98 8.30 -9.33
CA ASP A 72 12.86 7.51 -8.83
C ASP A 72 13.35 6.32 -8.02
N ARG A 73 14.41 5.64 -8.46
CA ARG A 73 15.03 4.55 -7.69
C ARG A 73 15.55 5.05 -6.34
N LYS A 74 16.28 6.17 -6.31
CA LYS A 74 16.73 6.81 -5.06
C LYS A 74 15.57 7.25 -4.17
N ARG A 75 14.42 7.63 -4.76
CA ARG A 75 13.21 7.98 -4.01
C ARG A 75 12.57 6.73 -3.39
N ILE A 76 12.47 5.63 -4.13
CA ILE A 76 11.98 4.34 -3.63
C ILE A 76 12.86 3.85 -2.49
N ASP A 77 14.19 3.82 -2.66
CA ASP A 77 15.13 3.39 -1.60
C ASP A 77 14.98 4.21 -0.31
N ARG A 78 14.68 5.51 -0.42
CA ARG A 78 14.42 6.39 0.74
C ARG A 78 13.11 6.05 1.42
N LEU A 79 12.06 5.76 0.65
CA LEU A 79 10.75 5.37 1.18
C LEU A 79 10.84 4.00 1.87
N GLU A 80 11.52 3.03 1.27
CA GLU A 80 11.75 1.71 1.87
C GLU A 80 12.45 1.84 3.23
N LYS A 81 13.51 2.64 3.32
CA LYS A 81 14.20 2.91 4.60
C LYS A 81 13.31 3.59 5.64
N ILE A 82 12.35 4.42 5.23
CA ILE A 82 11.39 5.03 6.14
C ILE A 82 10.40 3.98 6.64
N VAL A 83 9.89 3.12 5.75
CA VAL A 83 8.98 2.02 6.11
C VAL A 83 9.66 1.06 7.08
N GLU A 84 10.91 0.66 6.83
CA GLU A 84 11.70 -0.20 7.73
C GLU A 84 11.85 0.40 9.14
N LYS A 85 11.92 1.73 9.25
CA LYS A 85 12.01 2.44 10.54
C LYS A 85 10.66 2.60 11.24
N LEU A 86 9.58 2.76 10.48
CA LEU A 86 8.24 2.99 11.02
C LEU A 86 7.55 1.69 11.42
N GLN A 87 7.74 0.61 10.67
CA GLN A 87 7.12 -0.69 10.96
C GLN A 87 7.30 -1.15 12.41
N PRO A 88 8.52 -1.17 13.00
CA PRO A 88 8.68 -1.58 14.39
C PRO A 88 8.01 -0.64 15.38
N GLN A 89 7.90 0.66 15.07
CA GLN A 89 7.20 1.63 15.92
C GLN A 89 5.69 1.40 15.89
N VAL A 90 5.13 1.10 14.71
CA VAL A 90 3.71 0.73 14.57
C VAL A 90 3.42 -0.55 15.34
N ASP A 91 4.27 -1.58 15.20
CA ASP A 91 4.11 -2.85 15.92
C ASP A 91 4.17 -2.64 17.44
N GLU A 92 5.10 -1.80 17.93
CA GLU A 92 5.20 -1.47 19.35
C GLU A 92 3.96 -0.70 19.86
N LEU A 93 3.47 0.26 19.07
CA LEU A 93 2.25 1.02 19.42
C LEU A 93 1.01 0.13 19.43
N MET A 94 0.87 -0.80 18.49
CA MET A 94 -0.23 -1.76 18.48
C MET A 94 -0.20 -2.63 19.75
N LYS A 95 0.97 -3.15 20.14
CA LYS A 95 1.11 -3.90 21.40
C LYS A 95 0.75 -3.08 22.63
N LYS A 96 1.17 -1.81 22.69
CA LYS A 96 0.80 -0.91 23.78
C LYS A 96 -0.71 -0.66 23.83
N ASN A 97 -1.34 -0.49 22.68
CA ASN A 97 -2.79 -0.30 22.59
C ASN A 97 -3.56 -1.53 23.10
N ASP A 98 -3.16 -2.73 22.70
CA ASP A 98 -3.75 -3.98 23.20
C ASP A 98 -3.62 -4.10 24.73
N ASN A 99 -2.44 -3.76 25.28
CA ASN A 99 -2.21 -3.78 26.72
C ASN A 99 -3.12 -2.80 27.48
N LEU A 100 -3.26 -1.57 26.95
CA LEU A 100 -4.14 -0.54 27.53
C LEU A 100 -5.60 -0.95 27.46
N GLU A 101 -6.02 -1.57 26.36
CA GLU A 101 -7.38 -2.05 26.16
C GLU A 101 -7.77 -3.09 27.21
N ILE A 102 -6.85 -4.01 27.52
CA ILE A 102 -7.06 -5.01 28.58
C ILE A 102 -7.18 -4.36 29.94
N ALA A 103 -6.33 -3.38 30.27
CA ALA A 103 -6.44 -2.64 31.52
C ALA A 103 -7.79 -1.91 31.63
N ARG A 104 -8.25 -1.30 30.52
CA ARG A 104 -9.55 -0.64 30.42
C ARG A 104 -10.70 -1.62 30.66
N ILE A 105 -10.75 -2.73 29.92
CA ILE A 105 -11.77 -3.78 30.09
C ILE A 105 -11.79 -4.30 31.53
N THR A 106 -10.62 -4.58 32.09
CA THR A 106 -10.49 -5.10 33.47
C THR A 106 -11.10 -4.16 34.49
N ASN A 107 -10.79 -2.86 34.37
CA ASN A 107 -11.31 -1.85 35.27
C ASN A 107 -12.82 -1.67 35.06
N ASN A 108 -13.26 -1.46 33.83
CA ASN A 108 -14.68 -1.25 33.49
C ASN A 108 -15.55 -2.42 33.94
N PHE A 109 -15.09 -3.65 33.77
CA PHE A 109 -15.80 -4.82 34.24
C PHE A 109 -15.93 -4.80 35.77
N GLY A 110 -14.83 -4.56 36.48
CA GLY A 110 -14.85 -4.48 37.95
C GLY A 110 -15.81 -3.42 38.47
N TYR A 111 -15.76 -2.20 37.92
CA TYR A 111 -16.63 -1.09 38.32
C TYR A 111 -18.09 -1.36 37.96
N GLY A 112 -18.37 -1.74 36.71
CA GLY A 112 -19.72 -2.04 36.25
C GLY A 112 -20.36 -3.18 37.02
N LEU A 113 -19.59 -4.23 37.33
CA LEU A 113 -20.08 -5.36 38.12
C LEU A 113 -20.45 -4.94 39.55
N ALA A 114 -19.60 -4.13 40.20
CA ALA A 114 -19.93 -3.59 41.51
C ALA A 114 -21.16 -2.68 41.49
N ALA A 115 -21.28 -1.79 40.50
CA ALA A 115 -22.46 -0.94 40.36
C ALA A 115 -23.75 -1.75 40.15
N HIS A 116 -23.66 -2.84 39.39
CA HIS A 116 -24.77 -3.75 39.16
C HIS A 116 -25.20 -4.51 40.43
N ILE A 117 -24.23 -4.99 41.21
CA ILE A 117 -24.46 -5.83 42.38
C ILE A 117 -24.80 -5.03 43.63
N TYR A 118 -24.07 -3.95 43.92
CA TYR A 118 -24.26 -3.18 45.14
C TYR A 118 -25.58 -2.38 45.10
N PRO A 119 -26.21 -2.16 46.26
CA PRO A 119 -27.31 -1.21 46.38
C PRO A 119 -26.90 0.21 45.94
N PRO A 120 -27.81 1.01 45.35
CA PRO A 120 -27.49 2.38 44.89
C PRO A 120 -26.96 3.32 45.98
N ARG A 121 -27.20 3.00 47.25
CA ARG A 121 -26.73 3.79 48.41
C ARG A 121 -25.30 3.46 48.82
N THR A 122 -24.74 2.36 48.32
CA THR A 122 -23.37 1.96 48.60
C THR A 122 -22.44 2.82 47.74
N LYS A 123 -21.62 3.68 48.38
CA LYS A 123 -20.54 4.37 47.68
C LYS A 123 -19.53 3.33 47.22
N VAL A 124 -19.51 3.04 45.92
CA VAL A 124 -18.43 2.26 45.29
C VAL A 124 -17.18 3.15 45.32
N MET A 125 -16.34 2.97 46.34
CA MET A 125 -15.06 3.66 46.41
C MET A 125 -14.13 3.04 45.35
N PHE A 126 -13.38 3.89 44.64
CA PHE A 126 -12.43 3.54 43.57
C PHE A 126 -11.20 2.75 44.08
N GLY A 127 -11.41 1.57 44.68
CA GLY A 127 -10.39 0.65 45.19
C GLY A 127 -10.71 -0.81 44.83
N PRO A 128 -9.73 -1.73 44.81
CA PRO A 128 -9.74 -2.96 44.00
C PRO A 128 -11.00 -3.80 44.20
N ILE A 129 -11.86 -3.77 43.18
CA ILE A 129 -13.29 -3.98 43.37
C ILE A 129 -13.65 -5.46 43.42
N PHE A 130 -13.09 -6.27 42.53
CA PHE A 130 -13.60 -7.63 42.33
C PHE A 130 -13.36 -8.55 43.54
N ALA A 131 -12.14 -8.57 44.09
CA ALA A 131 -11.84 -9.37 45.28
C ALA A 131 -12.67 -8.92 46.49
N ASN A 132 -12.80 -7.61 46.69
CA ASN A 132 -13.61 -7.04 47.77
C ASN A 132 -15.11 -7.31 47.57
N LEU A 133 -15.59 -7.31 46.33
CA LEU A 133 -16.96 -7.63 45.97
C LEU A 133 -17.28 -9.09 46.24
N MET A 134 -16.38 -10.01 45.85
CA MET A 134 -16.55 -11.44 46.14
C MET A 134 -16.56 -11.71 47.65
N LEU A 135 -15.67 -11.06 48.42
CA LEU A 135 -15.68 -11.13 49.88
C LEU A 135 -17.00 -10.60 50.46
N TRP A 136 -17.45 -9.42 50.02
CA TRP A 136 -18.71 -8.83 50.49
C TRP A 136 -19.93 -9.71 50.21
N LEU A 137 -19.97 -10.35 49.03
CA LEU A 137 -21.06 -11.27 48.66
C LEU A 137 -21.13 -12.47 49.61
N ASP A 138 -20.00 -13.00 50.04
CA ASP A 138 -19.97 -14.10 51.02
C ASP A 138 -20.32 -13.63 52.44
N GLU A 139 -19.73 -12.52 52.89
CA GLU A 139 -19.98 -11.96 54.23
C GLU A 139 -21.44 -11.50 54.42
N SER A 140 -22.08 -11.01 53.35
CA SER A 140 -23.44 -10.49 53.39
C SER A 140 -24.50 -11.52 52.97
N LYS A 141 -24.14 -12.79 52.70
CA LYS A 141 -25.03 -13.78 52.08
C LYS A 141 -26.36 -14.00 52.82
N ASP A 142 -26.38 -13.80 54.14
CA ASP A 142 -27.56 -13.99 54.98
C ASP A 142 -28.42 -12.72 55.12
N ARG A 143 -27.90 -11.57 54.69
CA ARG A 143 -28.63 -10.28 54.70
C ARG A 143 -29.48 -10.12 53.44
N PRO A 144 -30.62 -9.40 53.48
CA PRO A 144 -31.45 -9.16 52.30
C PRO A 144 -30.66 -8.61 51.09
N GLU A 145 -29.77 -7.65 51.33
CA GLU A 145 -28.97 -7.00 50.29
C GLU A 145 -27.93 -7.95 49.68
N GLY A 146 -27.30 -8.80 50.50
CA GLY A 146 -26.34 -9.78 50.01
C GLY A 146 -27.02 -10.96 49.30
N ARG A 147 -28.24 -11.36 49.72
CA ARG A 147 -29.06 -12.32 48.95
C ARG A 147 -29.39 -11.81 47.56
N GLU A 148 -29.78 -10.55 47.45
CA GLU A 148 -30.07 -9.89 46.18
C GLU A 148 -28.81 -9.74 45.31
N GLY A 149 -27.69 -9.31 45.90
CA GLY A 149 -26.40 -9.25 45.20
C GLY A 149 -25.95 -10.61 44.66
N ASN A 150 -26.06 -11.67 45.47
CA ASN A 150 -25.76 -13.04 45.06
C ASN A 150 -26.74 -13.58 44.00
N ARG A 151 -28.01 -13.14 44.01
CA ARG A 151 -28.97 -13.45 42.95
C ARG A 151 -28.53 -12.83 41.62
N LYS A 152 -28.27 -11.52 41.60
CA LYS A 152 -27.78 -10.80 40.41
C LYS A 152 -26.49 -11.39 39.86
N TRP A 153 -25.52 -11.68 40.72
CA TRP A 153 -24.27 -12.33 40.29
C TRP A 153 -24.53 -13.70 39.65
N ARG A 154 -25.39 -14.54 40.25
CA ARG A 154 -25.73 -15.86 39.68
C ARG A 154 -26.45 -15.76 38.34
N GLU A 155 -27.35 -14.79 38.18
CA GLU A 155 -28.05 -14.55 36.91
C GLU A 155 -27.08 -14.15 35.81
N LEU A 156 -26.21 -13.17 36.11
CA LEU A 156 -25.20 -12.71 35.17
C LEU A 156 -24.20 -13.82 34.79
N LYS A 157 -23.78 -14.65 35.76
CA LYS A 157 -22.96 -15.83 35.48
C LYS A 157 -23.65 -16.82 34.53
N LYS A 158 -24.96 -17.03 34.67
CA LYS A 158 -25.71 -17.93 33.79
C LYS A 158 -25.82 -17.38 32.38
N GLU A 159 -26.12 -16.08 32.25
CA GLU A 159 -26.24 -15.39 30.97
C GLU A 159 -24.96 -15.49 30.14
N PHE A 160 -23.80 -15.32 30.78
CA PHE A 160 -22.50 -15.33 30.11
C PHE A 160 -21.77 -16.67 30.15
N ILE A 161 -22.37 -17.72 30.71
CA ILE A 161 -21.73 -19.04 30.91
C ILE A 161 -20.39 -18.88 31.65
N TRP A 162 -20.40 -18.08 32.71
CA TRP A 162 -19.23 -17.79 33.52
C TRP A 162 -18.82 -19.02 34.34
N SER A 163 -17.53 -19.38 34.25
CA SER A 163 -16.92 -20.52 34.94
C SER A 163 -15.73 -20.09 35.80
N ASP A 164 -15.19 -21.01 36.59
CA ASP A 164 -13.99 -20.78 37.41
C ASP A 164 -12.77 -20.37 36.57
N GLU A 165 -12.69 -20.81 35.31
CA GLU A 165 -11.67 -20.35 34.37
C GLU A 165 -11.79 -18.87 34.04
N HIS A 166 -13.00 -18.34 33.92
CA HIS A 166 -13.22 -16.91 33.68
C HIS A 166 -12.72 -16.08 34.87
N GLU A 167 -13.00 -16.55 36.09
CA GLU A 167 -12.53 -15.91 37.31
C GLU A 167 -10.99 -15.92 37.40
N LYS A 168 -10.36 -17.06 37.11
CA LYS A 168 -8.88 -17.16 37.03
C LYS A 168 -8.30 -16.21 36.00
N VAL A 169 -8.88 -16.14 34.80
CA VAL A 169 -8.46 -15.21 33.74
C VAL A 169 -8.65 -13.77 34.17
N PHE A 170 -9.77 -13.45 34.83
CA PHE A 170 -10.01 -12.10 35.32
C PHE A 170 -8.99 -11.67 36.39
N TYR A 171 -8.63 -12.56 37.32
CA TYR A 171 -7.54 -12.30 38.28
C TYR A 171 -6.19 -12.10 37.59
N LYS A 172 -5.93 -12.86 36.52
CA LYS A 172 -4.73 -12.68 35.69
C LYS A 172 -4.74 -11.33 34.98
N MET A 173 -5.89 -10.89 34.44
CA MET A 173 -6.10 -9.56 33.87
C MET A 173 -5.89 -8.45 34.91
N LEU A 174 -6.39 -8.62 36.14
CA LEU A 174 -6.15 -7.68 37.26
C LEU A 174 -4.67 -7.58 37.65
N LYS A 175 -3.93 -8.70 37.62
CA LYS A 175 -2.49 -8.67 37.88
C LYS A 175 -1.75 -7.95 36.74
N PHE A 176 -2.12 -8.27 35.51
CA PHE A 176 -1.60 -7.66 34.30
C PHE A 176 -1.85 -6.14 34.25
N SER A 177 -3.05 -5.69 34.64
CA SER A 177 -3.42 -4.27 34.69
C SER A 177 -2.78 -3.49 35.83
N LYS A 178 -2.11 -4.15 36.79
CA LYS A 178 -1.35 -3.50 37.87
C LYS A 178 0.13 -3.41 37.58
N THR A 179 0.67 -4.26 36.71
CA THR A 179 2.07 -4.23 36.25
C THR A 179 2.31 -3.12 35.22
N VAL A 180 1.59 -2.01 35.33
CA VAL A 180 1.52 -0.86 34.40
C VAL A 180 2.80 -0.04 34.48
N ASP A 181 3.88 -0.65 34.00
CA ASP A 181 5.03 0.03 33.44
C ASP A 181 5.13 -0.48 31.99
N HIS A 182 4.35 0.18 31.12
CA HIS A 182 3.79 -0.31 29.84
C HIS A 182 4.80 -0.57 28.69
N GLN A 183 6.05 -0.92 28.98
CA GLN A 183 7.06 -1.14 27.94
C GLN A 183 7.54 -2.60 27.81
N LYS A 184 7.26 -3.48 28.78
CA LYS A 184 7.93 -4.80 28.83
C LYS A 184 7.03 -6.03 28.73
N VAL A 185 5.71 -5.88 28.85
CA VAL A 185 4.79 -7.04 28.87
C VAL A 185 3.89 -7.01 27.65
N ASP A 186 3.81 -8.11 26.93
CA ASP A 186 3.00 -8.25 25.70
C ASP A 186 1.77 -9.11 26.00
N PHE A 187 0.56 -8.54 25.85
CA PHE A 187 -0.71 -9.26 26.03
C PHE A 187 -0.76 -10.57 25.25
N GLN A 188 -0.25 -10.58 24.01
CA GLN A 188 -0.30 -11.76 23.15
C GLN A 188 0.50 -12.93 23.73
N SER A 189 1.57 -12.63 24.47
CA SER A 189 2.40 -13.62 25.17
C SER A 189 1.87 -13.96 26.56
N ALA A 190 1.13 -13.05 27.20
CA ALA A 190 0.67 -13.21 28.57
C ALA A 190 -0.52 -14.17 28.67
N PHE A 191 -1.36 -14.26 27.64
CA PHE A 191 -2.57 -15.09 27.64
C PHE A 191 -2.52 -16.13 26.53
N THR A 192 -2.84 -17.38 26.86
CA THR A 192 -3.02 -18.46 25.88
C THR A 192 -4.25 -18.20 25.01
N ASP A 193 -4.34 -18.81 23.83
CA ASP A 193 -5.52 -18.66 22.96
C ASP A 193 -6.82 -19.10 23.62
N ARG A 194 -6.73 -20.09 24.54
CA ARG A 194 -7.87 -20.48 25.36
C ARG A 194 -8.27 -19.36 26.32
N GLU A 195 -7.31 -18.72 26.99
CA GLU A 195 -7.58 -17.62 27.90
C GLU A 195 -8.12 -16.38 27.18
N LYS A 196 -7.65 -16.08 25.97
CA LYS A 196 -8.16 -14.97 25.14
C LYS A 196 -9.67 -15.08 24.88
N ARG A 197 -10.18 -16.30 24.69
CA ARG A 197 -11.63 -16.53 24.57
C ARG A 197 -12.41 -16.15 25.83
N TYR A 198 -11.84 -16.36 27.01
CA TYR A 198 -12.44 -15.91 28.27
C TYR A 198 -12.36 -14.39 28.44
N VAL A 199 -11.27 -13.75 27.98
CA VAL A 199 -11.15 -12.29 27.91
C VAL A 199 -12.27 -11.69 27.05
N ASP A 200 -12.59 -12.29 25.90
CA ASP A 200 -13.69 -11.82 25.04
C ASP A 200 -15.07 -11.95 25.70
N VAL A 201 -15.30 -12.96 26.53
CA VAL A 201 -16.53 -13.07 27.33
C VAL A 201 -16.57 -11.95 28.37
N ILE A 202 -15.47 -11.73 29.10
CA ILE A 202 -15.35 -10.66 30.10
C ILE A 202 -15.57 -9.28 29.46
N ARG A 203 -15.03 -9.06 28.26
CA ARG A 203 -15.22 -7.82 27.49
C ARG A 203 -16.70 -7.57 27.18
N ARG A 204 -17.39 -8.55 26.59
CA ARG A 204 -18.83 -8.43 26.28
C ARG A 204 -19.67 -8.19 27.54
N MET A 205 -19.33 -8.87 28.62
CA MET A 205 -20.00 -8.68 29.90
C MET A 205 -19.73 -7.28 30.47
N SER A 206 -18.51 -6.76 30.30
CA SER A 206 -18.16 -5.38 30.65
C SER A 206 -18.97 -4.36 29.83
N GLU A 207 -19.17 -4.60 28.54
CA GLU A 207 -19.95 -3.72 27.65
C GLU A 207 -21.44 -3.69 28.02
N GLN A 208 -21.99 -4.77 28.59
CA GLN A 208 -23.38 -4.80 29.07
C GLN A 208 -23.56 -4.12 30.44
N LEU A 209 -22.49 -4.08 31.25
CA LEU A 209 -22.51 -3.51 32.60
C LEU A 209 -22.28 -2.00 32.64
N ASN A 210 -21.79 -1.40 31.56
CA ASN A 210 -21.45 0.04 31.45
C ASN A 210 -22.24 0.70 30.33
#